data_AF-A0A6C0CDG1-F1
#
_entry.id   AF-A0A6C0CDG1-F1
#
_cell.length_a   1.000
_cell.length_b   1.000
_cell.length_c   1.000
_cell.angle_alpha   90.00
_cell.angle_beta   90.00
_cell.angle_gamma   90.00
#
_symmetry.space_group_name_H-M   'P 1'
#
loop_
_entity.id
_entity.type
_entity.pdbx_description
1 polymer ?
#
loop_
_entity_poly.entity_id
_entity_poly.type
_entity_poly.pdbx_seq_one_letter_code
_entity_poly.pdbx_strand_id
1 'polypeptide(L)'
;MSAAQTPPYGTNMLELKSEDNIGKKWTVEEDIKLAQEIAENKTYEEIAMEHKRTVNSIELRVVSHIIFPKIRDDLEKGIDIDTSQLINHINKTRIKSEPSQKLASKPKQPPSQKEYTPSNKDILDYLRKLDSKMDEINSKLDNLEYLR
;
A
#
# COMPACT_ATOMS: atom_id res chain seq x y z
N MET A 1 -51.79 4.03 39.12
CA MET A 1 -50.34 4.27 39.18
C MET A 1 -49.67 3.20 38.32
N SER A 2 -49.32 3.52 37.06
CA SER A 2 -48.63 2.58 36.16
C SER A 2 -47.13 2.88 36.18
N ALA A 3 -46.33 1.91 36.57
CA ALA A 3 -44.88 1.99 36.53
C ALA A 3 -44.40 1.80 35.08
N ALA A 4 -43.65 2.78 34.57
CA ALA A 4 -42.96 2.69 33.29
C ALA A 4 -41.79 1.70 33.39
N GLN A 5 -41.85 0.60 32.62
CA GLN A 5 -40.70 -0.26 32.41
C GLN A 5 -39.74 0.45 31.45
N THR A 6 -38.57 0.82 31.94
CA THR A 6 -37.44 1.25 31.11
C THR A 6 -36.88 0.04 30.37
N PRO A 7 -36.58 0.15 29.07
CA PRO A 7 -35.99 -0.96 28.32
C PRO A 7 -34.58 -1.27 28.87
N PRO A 8 -34.19 -2.56 28.88
CA PRO A 8 -32.87 -2.97 29.34
C PRO A 8 -31.79 -2.35 28.44
N TYR A 9 -30.84 -1.65 29.06
CA TYR A 9 -29.61 -1.21 28.41
C TYR A 9 -28.91 -2.43 27.80
N GLY A 10 -28.88 -2.52 26.46
CA GLY A 10 -28.19 -3.59 25.74
C GLY A 10 -28.88 -4.07 24.47
N THR A 11 -30.11 -3.63 24.19
CA THR A 11 -30.78 -3.99 22.94
C THR A 11 -30.33 -3.03 21.82
N ASN A 12 -29.59 -3.60 20.85
CA ASN A 12 -29.45 -3.15 19.45
C ASN A 12 -28.34 -2.18 19.06
N MET A 13 -27.09 -2.60 19.24
CA MET A 13 -25.98 -2.14 18.37
C MET A 13 -25.50 -3.23 17.38
N LEU A 14 -25.83 -4.50 17.62
CA LEU A 14 -25.54 -5.62 16.72
C LEU A 14 -26.65 -5.84 15.67
N GLU A 15 -27.90 -5.49 15.96
CA GLU A 15 -29.05 -5.72 15.05
C GLU A 15 -29.15 -4.70 13.90
N LEU A 16 -28.22 -3.74 13.80
CA LEU A 16 -28.13 -2.77 12.70
C LEU A 16 -26.90 -2.98 11.80
N LYS A 17 -26.13 -4.06 12.00
CA LYS A 17 -24.87 -4.32 11.30
C LYS A 17 -24.80 -5.75 10.79
N SER A 18 -25.52 -6.06 9.72
CA SER A 18 -25.44 -7.39 9.12
C SER A 18 -25.70 -7.42 7.62
N GLU A 19 -25.20 -6.44 6.86
CA GLU A 19 -25.12 -6.57 5.40
C GLU A 19 -23.84 -6.02 4.77
N ASP A 20 -22.90 -5.50 5.55
CA ASP A 20 -21.66 -4.98 4.98
C ASP A 20 -20.73 -6.13 4.55
N ASN A 21 -20.08 -5.96 3.40
CA ASN A 21 -19.09 -6.91 2.89
C ASN A 21 -17.66 -6.61 3.40
N ILE A 22 -17.55 -5.71 4.39
CA ILE A 22 -16.29 -5.37 5.05
C ILE A 22 -15.66 -6.63 5.65
N GLY A 23 -14.41 -6.91 5.28
CA GLY A 23 -13.65 -8.08 5.76
C GLY A 23 -13.99 -9.42 5.07
N LYS A 24 -15.03 -9.47 4.22
CA LYS A 24 -15.29 -10.65 3.40
C LYS A 24 -14.26 -10.75 2.28
N LYS A 25 -13.89 -11.98 1.92
CA LYS A 25 -13.05 -12.25 0.75
C LYS A 25 -13.76 -11.75 -0.51
N TRP A 26 -12.98 -11.27 -1.46
CA TRP A 26 -13.47 -10.92 -2.80
C TRP A 26 -13.68 -12.19 -3.61
N THR A 27 -14.79 -12.27 -4.34
CA THR A 27 -15.03 -13.32 -5.33
C THR A 27 -14.65 -12.88 -6.74
N VAL A 28 -14.53 -13.85 -7.65
CA VAL A 28 -14.22 -13.58 -9.06
C VAL A 28 -15.38 -12.84 -9.73
N GLU A 29 -16.62 -13.16 -9.33
CA GLU A 29 -17.83 -12.48 -9.82
C GLU A 29 -17.85 -11.01 -9.39
N GLU A 30 -17.43 -10.72 -8.15
CA GLU A 30 -17.26 -9.33 -7.69
C GLU A 30 -16.22 -8.58 -8.53
N ASP A 31 -15.10 -9.22 -8.89
CA ASP A 31 -14.06 -8.61 -9.73
C ASP A 31 -14.58 -8.32 -11.15
N ILE A 32 -15.33 -9.25 -11.74
CA ILE A 32 -15.94 -9.08 -13.06
C ILE A 32 -16.92 -7.90 -13.03
N LYS A 33 -17.77 -7.84 -12.00
CA LYS A 33 -18.73 -6.75 -11.82
C LYS A 33 -18.01 -5.41 -11.65
N LEU A 34 -16.96 -5.39 -10.82
CA LEU A 34 -16.16 -4.20 -10.56
C LEU A 34 -15.50 -3.67 -11.85
N ALA A 35 -15.01 -4.56 -12.72
CA ALA A 35 -14.44 -4.19 -14.02
C ALA A 35 -15.50 -3.59 -14.97
N GLN A 36 -16.73 -4.10 -14.95
CA GLN A 36 -17.84 -3.56 -15.74
C GLN A 36 -18.24 -2.15 -15.26
N GLU A 37 -18.38 -1.96 -13.94
CA GLU A 37 -18.77 -0.68 -13.35
C GLU A 37 -17.75 0.43 -13.63
N ILE A 38 -16.46 0.09 -13.68
CA ILE A 38 -15.39 1.03 -14.10
C ILE A 38 -15.54 1.38 -15.58
N ALA A 39 -15.84 0.40 -16.44
CA ALA A 39 -16.06 0.64 -17.87
C ALA A 39 -17.31 1.52 -18.12
N GLU A 40 -18.30 1.45 -17.24
CA GLU A 40 -19.48 2.31 -17.20
C GLU A 40 -19.20 3.72 -16.62
N ASN A 41 -17.96 4.01 -16.22
CA ASN A 41 -17.53 5.25 -15.57
C ASN A 41 -18.25 5.57 -14.25
N LYS A 42 -18.68 4.54 -13.50
CA LYS A 42 -19.16 4.75 -12.12
C LYS A 42 -18.01 5.26 -11.25
N THR A 43 -18.34 6.14 -10.31
CA THR A 43 -17.39 6.64 -9.31
C THR A 43 -17.07 5.56 -8.27
N TYR A 44 -15.91 5.65 -7.61
CA TYR A 44 -15.55 4.69 -6.56
C TYR A 44 -16.48 4.78 -5.34
N GLU A 45 -17.08 5.93 -5.10
CA GLU A 45 -18.11 6.13 -4.07
C GLU A 45 -19.38 5.35 -4.38
N GLU A 46 -19.89 5.43 -5.62
CA GLU A 46 -21.07 4.67 -6.07
C GLU A 46 -20.82 3.16 -5.99
N ILE A 47 -19.67 2.72 -6.48
CA ILE A 47 -19.25 1.33 -6.43
C ILE A 47 -19.13 0.84 -4.99
N ALA A 48 -18.51 1.63 -4.10
CA ALA A 48 -18.35 1.27 -2.70
C ALA A 48 -19.70 1.07 -1.99
N MET A 49 -20.68 1.93 -2.28
CA MET A 49 -22.04 1.79 -1.75
C MET A 49 -22.71 0.52 -2.28
N GLU A 50 -22.62 0.25 -3.59
CA GLU A 50 -23.27 -0.91 -4.21
C GLU A 50 -22.68 -2.25 -3.72
N HIS A 51 -21.36 -2.30 -3.53
CA HIS A 51 -20.67 -3.47 -3.01
C HIS A 51 -20.68 -3.57 -1.48
N LYS A 52 -21.19 -2.55 -0.79
CA LYS A 52 -21.17 -2.44 0.69
C LYS A 52 -19.76 -2.62 1.25
N ARG A 53 -18.78 -1.98 0.60
CA ARG A 53 -17.35 -1.97 0.96
C ARG A 53 -16.86 -0.53 1.12
N THR A 54 -15.65 -0.35 1.62
CA THR A 54 -15.06 1.00 1.72
C THR A 54 -14.49 1.43 0.37
N VAL A 55 -14.53 2.73 0.06
CA VAL A 55 -13.92 3.32 -1.15
C VAL A 55 -12.46 2.89 -1.29
N ASN A 56 -11.70 2.93 -0.21
CA ASN A 56 -10.31 2.47 -0.20
C ASN A 56 -10.16 0.97 -0.54
N SER A 57 -11.11 0.12 -0.11
CA SER A 57 -11.10 -1.29 -0.50
C SER A 57 -11.41 -1.48 -1.98
N ILE A 58 -12.28 -0.65 -2.56
CA ILE A 58 -12.54 -0.62 -4.00
C ILE A 58 -11.26 -0.23 -4.72
N GLU A 59 -10.68 0.94 -4.41
CA GLU A 59 -9.45 1.45 -5.04
C GLU A 59 -8.32 0.42 -5.07
N LEU A 60 -8.02 -0.19 -3.92
CA LEU A 60 -6.98 -1.21 -3.82
C LEU A 60 -7.28 -2.44 -4.68
N ARG A 61 -8.54 -2.87 -4.72
CA ARG A 61 -8.95 -4.02 -5.52
C ARG A 61 -8.81 -3.73 -7.01
N VAL A 62 -9.27 -2.56 -7.45
CA VAL A 62 -9.17 -2.11 -8.84
C VAL A 62 -7.72 -2.08 -9.31
N VAL A 63 -6.83 -1.46 -8.52
CA VAL A 63 -5.41 -1.38 -8.89
C VAL A 63 -4.79 -2.78 -8.99
N SER A 64 -4.97 -3.61 -7.97
CA SER A 64 -4.25 -4.89 -7.86
C SER A 64 -4.79 -6.00 -8.77
N HIS A 65 -6.11 -6.06 -9.00
CA HIS A 65 -6.76 -7.19 -9.69
C HIS A 65 -7.37 -6.82 -11.05
N ILE A 66 -7.51 -5.53 -11.38
CA ILE A 66 -8.08 -5.10 -12.65
C ILE A 66 -7.04 -4.39 -13.51
N ILE A 67 -6.35 -3.39 -12.97
CA ILE A 67 -5.39 -2.56 -13.73
C ILE A 67 -4.04 -3.28 -13.86
N PHE A 68 -3.46 -3.73 -12.75
CA PHE A 68 -2.13 -4.31 -12.75
C PHE A 68 -1.96 -5.54 -13.66
N PRO A 69 -2.93 -6.49 -13.73
CA PRO A 69 -2.82 -7.61 -14.66
C PRO A 69 -2.73 -7.16 -16.13
N LYS A 70 -3.50 -6.14 -16.54
CA LYS A 70 -3.44 -5.60 -17.91
C LYS A 70 -2.07 -4.99 -18.21
N ILE A 71 -1.57 -4.17 -17.29
CA ILE A 71 -0.24 -3.54 -17.43
C ILE A 71 0.87 -4.60 -17.50
N ARG A 72 0.82 -5.62 -16.64
CA ARG A 72 1.82 -6.70 -16.65
C ARG A 72 1.83 -7.43 -17.99
N ASP A 73 0.66 -7.78 -18.50
CA ASP A 73 0.53 -8.50 -19.76
C ASP A 73 1.00 -7.63 -20.95
N ASP A 74 0.83 -6.31 -20.89
CA ASP A 74 1.31 -5.37 -21.91
C ASP A 74 2.83 -5.14 -21.83
N LEU A 75 3.40 -5.16 -20.61
CA LEU A 75 4.84 -5.07 -20.37
C LEU A 75 5.56 -6.30 -20.93
N GLU A 76 4.98 -7.49 -20.74
CA GLU A 76 5.48 -8.74 -21.34
C GLU A 76 5.44 -8.71 -22.88
N LYS A 77 4.52 -7.94 -23.46
CA LYS A 77 4.41 -7.73 -24.91
C LYS A 77 5.30 -6.60 -25.44
N GLY A 78 6.05 -5.92 -24.57
CA GLY A 78 6.94 -4.81 -24.95
C GLY A 78 6.21 -3.55 -25.43
N ILE A 79 4.96 -3.35 -25.02
CA ILE A 79 4.20 -2.12 -25.28
C ILE A 79 4.68 -1.04 -24.31
N ASP A 80 4.89 0.18 -24.79
CA ASP A 80 5.19 1.33 -23.94
C ASP A 80 3.92 1.77 -23.19
N ILE A 81 3.94 1.69 -21.86
CA ILE A 81 2.75 1.88 -21.03
C ILE A 81 2.90 3.15 -20.20
N ASP A 82 1.91 4.03 -20.29
CA ASP A 82 1.78 5.17 -19.39
C ASP A 82 1.40 4.69 -17.97
N THR A 83 2.43 4.48 -17.15
CA THR A 83 2.32 4.02 -15.77
C THR A 83 2.03 5.14 -14.76
N SER A 84 1.82 6.38 -15.23
CA SER A 84 1.67 7.57 -14.38
C SER A 84 0.54 7.43 -13.34
N GLN A 85 -0.59 6.82 -13.71
CA GLN A 85 -1.73 6.63 -12.80
C GLN A 85 -1.43 5.63 -11.68
N LEU A 86 -0.72 4.54 -11.99
CA LEU A 86 -0.30 3.52 -11.03
C LEU A 86 0.72 4.08 -10.03
N ILE A 87 1.73 4.79 -10.54
CA ILE A 87 2.78 5.43 -9.72
C ILE A 87 2.17 6.45 -8.75
N ASN A 88 1.24 7.28 -9.22
CA ASN A 88 0.55 8.26 -8.38
C ASN A 88 -0.23 7.60 -7.24
N HIS A 89 -0.84 6.44 -7.47
CA HIS A 89 -1.59 5.72 -6.43
C HIS A 89 -0.68 4.99 -5.43
N ILE A 90 0.43 4.38 -5.91
CA ILE A 90 1.47 3.78 -5.04
C ILE A 90 2.08 4.84 -4.11
N ASN A 91 2.35 6.04 -4.64
CA ASN A 91 2.89 7.13 -3.83
C ASN A 91 1.86 7.66 -2.82
N LYS A 92 0.58 7.77 -3.20
CA LYS A 92 -0.51 8.16 -2.27
C LYS A 92 -0.69 7.15 -1.13
N THR A 93 -0.53 5.85 -1.39
CA THR A 93 -0.63 4.80 -0.37
C THR A 93 0.58 4.76 0.56
N ARG A 94 1.80 5.04 0.06
CA ARG A 94 3.02 5.18 0.89
C ARG A 94 3.05 6.42 1.78
N ILE A 95 2.43 7.53 1.39
CA ILE A 95 2.47 8.78 2.18
C ILE A 95 1.47 8.77 3.35
N LYS A 96 0.39 7.99 3.28
CA LYS A 96 -0.59 7.88 4.38
C LYS A 96 -0.11 7.06 5.60
N SER A 97 1.05 6.41 5.54
CA SER A 97 1.69 5.80 6.71
C SER A 97 2.56 6.82 7.45
N GLU A 98 1.93 7.78 8.14
CA GLU A 98 2.59 8.61 9.15
C GLU A 98 2.57 7.93 10.54
N PRO A 99 3.52 8.26 11.42
CA PRO A 99 4.19 7.31 12.31
C PRO A 99 3.33 6.91 13.50
N SER A 100 3.26 5.59 13.75
CA SER A 100 2.62 5.00 14.92
C SER A 100 3.04 5.71 16.21
N GLN A 101 2.09 6.43 16.80
CA GLN A 101 2.22 7.03 18.12
C GLN A 101 2.46 5.94 19.18
N LYS A 102 3.33 6.27 20.13
CA LYS A 102 3.71 5.49 21.31
C LYS A 102 2.48 4.94 22.04
N LEU A 103 2.44 3.63 22.24
CA LEU A 103 1.62 2.95 23.25
C LEU A 103 2.50 2.09 24.15
N ALA A 104 2.17 2.11 25.43
CA ALA A 104 3.00 1.77 26.57
C ALA A 104 3.37 0.27 26.70
N SER A 105 4.63 0.05 27.09
CA SER A 105 5.18 -1.02 27.97
C SER A 105 4.42 -2.35 28.19
N LYS A 106 5.01 -3.46 27.71
CA LYS A 106 5.41 -4.72 28.43
C LYS A 106 5.63 -5.88 27.42
N PRO A 107 6.25 -7.02 27.80
CA PRO A 107 7.50 -7.28 28.53
C PRO A 107 8.57 -7.95 27.63
N LYS A 108 9.80 -8.05 28.13
CA LYS A 108 11.00 -8.58 27.45
C LYS A 108 10.81 -10.00 26.88
N GLN A 109 11.02 -10.18 25.57
CA GLN A 109 11.34 -11.47 24.95
C GLN A 109 12.86 -11.59 24.68
N PRO A 110 13.44 -12.81 24.70
CA PRO A 110 14.89 -13.06 24.62
C PRO A 110 15.49 -12.79 23.22
N PRO A 111 16.83 -12.66 23.10
CA PRO A 111 17.48 -12.10 21.92
C PRO A 111 17.49 -13.10 20.76
N SER A 112 16.61 -12.88 19.78
CA SER A 112 16.70 -13.47 18.44
C SER A 112 17.51 -12.53 17.55
N GLN A 113 18.48 -13.09 16.84
CA GLN A 113 19.44 -12.41 15.98
C GLN A 113 18.72 -11.46 15.00
N LYS A 114 18.86 -10.15 15.21
CA LYS A 114 18.37 -9.16 14.25
C LYS A 114 19.30 -9.20 13.04
N GLU A 115 18.80 -9.69 11.91
CA GLU A 115 19.37 -9.36 10.61
C GLU A 115 19.46 -7.83 10.51
N TYR A 116 20.66 -7.34 10.26
CA TYR A 116 20.89 -5.92 10.07
C TYR A 116 20.25 -5.51 8.75
N THR A 117 19.14 -4.77 8.83
CA THR A 117 18.58 -4.05 7.70
C THR A 117 19.21 -2.66 7.67
N PRO A 118 20.04 -2.32 6.67
CA PRO A 118 20.62 -0.98 6.57
C PRO A 118 19.51 0.06 6.45
N SER A 119 19.60 1.13 7.24
CA SER A 119 18.71 2.29 7.09
C SER A 119 19.01 3.01 5.76
N ASN A 120 18.04 3.77 5.25
CA ASN A 120 18.26 4.67 4.11
C ASN A 120 19.46 5.60 4.32
N LYS A 121 19.69 6.03 5.57
CA LYS A 121 20.86 6.83 5.92
C LYS A 121 22.18 6.07 5.69
N ASP A 122 22.22 4.79 6.06
CA ASP A 122 23.40 3.94 5.91
C ASP A 122 23.69 3.67 4.42
N ILE A 123 22.64 3.52 3.62
CA ILE A 123 22.75 3.39 2.15
C ILE A 123 23.30 4.67 1.54
N LEU A 124 22.80 5.84 1.93
CA LEU A 124 23.28 7.13 1.42
C LEU A 124 24.73 7.40 1.80
N ASP A 125 25.14 7.08 3.03
CA ASP A 125 26.53 7.22 3.47
C ASP A 125 27.45 6.23 2.74
N TYR A 126 26.96 5.04 2.38
CA TYR A 126 27.72 4.09 1.57
C TYR A 126 27.91 4.58 0.13
N LEU A 127 26.87 5.13 -0.50
CA LEU A 127 26.96 5.72 -1.83
C LEU A 127 27.98 6.88 -1.87
N ARG A 128 27.93 7.78 -0.88
CA ARG A 128 28.92 8.87 -0.76
C ARG A 128 30.36 8.35 -0.68
N LYS A 129 30.58 7.25 0.04
CA LYS A 129 31.91 6.61 0.13
C LYS A 129 32.35 6.01 -1.19
N LEU A 130 31.44 5.46 -1.99
CA LEU A 130 31.76 4.93 -3.31
C LEU A 130 32.17 6.06 -4.27
N ASP A 131 31.46 7.19 -4.26
CA ASP A 131 31.82 8.35 -5.08
C ASP A 131 33.23 8.85 -4.76
N SER A 132 33.55 9.03 -3.47
CA SER A 132 34.90 9.45 -3.06
C SER A 132 36.00 8.46 -3.47
N LYS A 133 35.69 7.15 -3.45
CA LYS A 133 36.64 6.12 -3.91
C LYS A 133 36.83 6.16 -5.42
N MET A 134 35.77 6.44 -6.17
CA MET A 134 35.85 6.58 -7.63
C MET A 134 36.75 7.76 -8.00
N ASP A 135 36.58 8.90 -7.31
CA ASP A 135 37.43 10.08 -7.50
C ASP A 135 38.90 9.79 -7.18
N GLU A 136 39.16 9.05 -6.10
CA GLU A 136 40.51 8.65 -5.72
C GLU A 136 41.17 7.73 -6.76
N ILE A 137 40.40 6.79 -7.32
CA ILE A 137 40.87 5.90 -8.39
C ILE A 137 41.17 6.70 -9.66
N ASN A 138 40.30 7.61 -10.06
CA ASN A 138 40.51 8.46 -11.23
C ASN A 138 41.77 9.32 -11.07
N SER A 139 41.96 9.94 -9.90
CA SER A 139 43.18 10.71 -9.62
C SER A 139 44.45 9.85 -9.65
N LYS A 140 44.38 8.60 -9.16
CA LYS A 140 45.50 7.65 -9.25
C LYS A 140 45.80 7.23 -10.68
N LEU A 141 44.78 7.04 -11.52
CA LEU A 141 44.93 6.73 -12.93
C LEU A 141 45.58 7.90 -13.69
N ASP A 142 45.10 9.12 -13.46
CA ASP A 142 45.67 10.32 -14.08
C ASP A 142 47.16 10.45 -13.75
N ASN A 143 47.54 10.26 -12.48
CA ASN A 143 48.94 10.31 -12.05
C ASN A 143 49.83 9.25 -12.72
N LEU A 144 49.27 8.08 -13.07
CA LEU A 144 49.99 7.03 -13.77
C LEU A 144 50.11 7.32 -15.27
N GLU A 145 49.12 7.99 -15.86
CA GLU A 145 49.17 8.43 -17.26
C GLU A 145 50.26 9.50 -17.48
N TYR A 146 50.50 10.37 -16.49
CA TYR A 146 51.61 11.34 -16.51
C TYR A 146 53.01 10.73 -16.31
N LEU A 147 53.11 9.48 -15.84
CA LEU A 147 54.39 8.78 -15.63
C LEU A 147 54.80 7.89 -16.82
N ARG A 148 53.99 7.86 -17.89
CA ARG A 148 54.21 7.10 -19.11
C ARG A 148 54.72 7.98 -20.24
#